data_AF-A0A288Q6E1-F1
#
_entry.id   AF-A0A288Q6E1-F1
#
_cell.length_a   1.000
_cell.length_b   1.000
_cell.length_c   1.000
_cell.angle_alpha   90.00
_cell.angle_beta   90.00
_cell.angle_gamma   90.00
#
_symmetry.space_group_name_H-M   'P 1'
#
loop_
_entity.id
_entity.type
_entity.pdbx_description
1 polymer ?
#
loop_
_entity_poly.entity_id
_entity_poly.type
_entity_poly.pdbx_seq_one_letter_code
_entity_poly.pdbx_strand_id
1 'polypeptide(L)'
;MEYIISDTHFNHEKILYFDKSRAASLQALGIEPTVANMDTYLETTWNDIIKPDDTVYFLGDLGMFRKKQDFITQLQRLHGHKVFFKGNHDHSDQLKAALKEETTGLVEVVTTAKALKINGYQVWLSHYAIDLPYPILSIHGHIHEAEYQRAGMVNLSLDSALMQTRRFGAPISFDELTPVLAERQATIEAIYAVESENKRFDRSIERAFGETITINKPTPEQRHELALLVEYLNANQLTYADVLAKFGIPNEPRVLSDTEKMTVALTGFEFEKQTGQSGNTGGQ
;
A
#
# COMPACT_ATOMS: atom_id res chain seq x y z
N MET A 1 13.70 19.00 11.78
CA MET A 1 13.71 17.67 11.13
C MET A 1 12.27 17.20 10.94
N GLU A 2 12.05 16.26 10.03
CA GLU A 2 10.74 15.64 9.82
C GLU A 2 10.68 14.21 10.36
N TYR A 3 9.59 13.90 11.06
CA TYR A 3 9.30 12.59 11.62
C TYR A 3 7.89 12.13 11.23
N ILE A 4 7.62 10.85 11.39
CA ILE A 4 6.32 10.25 11.14
C ILE A 4 6.03 9.12 12.13
N ILE A 5 4.78 8.99 12.56
CA ILE A 5 4.29 7.95 13.49
C ILE A 5 2.77 7.89 13.45
N SER A 6 2.19 6.77 13.87
CA SER A 6 0.74 6.58 13.98
C SER A 6 0.36 5.85 15.27
N ASP A 7 -0.92 5.93 15.64
CA ASP A 7 -1.58 5.03 16.60
C ASP A 7 -0.93 5.03 18.00
N THR A 8 -0.66 6.20 18.58
CA THR A 8 -0.11 6.27 19.95
C THR A 8 -1.12 5.80 21.00
N HIS A 9 -2.41 5.96 20.74
CA HIS A 9 -3.49 5.49 21.60
C HIS A 9 -3.38 5.89 23.08
N PHE A 10 -3.04 7.15 23.35
CA PHE A 10 -3.04 7.69 24.71
C PHE A 10 -4.41 7.48 25.39
N ASN A 11 -4.41 7.20 26.70
CA ASN A 11 -5.61 6.94 27.49
C ASN A 11 -6.47 5.75 27.01
N HIS A 12 -5.95 4.86 26.16
CA HIS A 12 -6.69 3.69 25.66
C HIS A 12 -6.32 2.42 26.43
N GLU A 13 -6.87 2.21 27.63
CA GLU A 13 -6.52 1.05 28.48
C GLU A 13 -6.62 -0.31 27.78
N LYS A 14 -7.64 -0.50 26.94
CA LYS A 14 -7.87 -1.77 26.24
C LYS A 14 -6.77 -2.12 25.23
N ILE A 15 -6.00 -1.13 24.77
CA ILE A 15 -5.00 -1.33 23.74
C ILE A 15 -3.88 -2.26 24.18
N LEU A 16 -3.55 -2.26 25.48
CA LEU A 16 -2.54 -3.14 26.08
C LEU A 16 -2.93 -4.62 26.05
N TYR A 17 -4.21 -4.93 25.83
CA TYR A 17 -4.72 -6.30 25.71
C TYR A 17 -4.86 -6.74 24.26
N PHE A 18 -5.22 -5.81 23.35
CA PHE A 18 -5.38 -6.10 21.93
C PHE A 18 -4.03 -6.21 21.22
N ASP A 19 -3.13 -5.26 21.48
CA ASP A 19 -1.79 -5.20 20.89
C ASP A 19 -0.76 -5.58 21.95
N LYS A 20 -0.40 -6.87 21.95
CA LYS A 20 0.43 -7.47 23.00
C LYS A 20 1.86 -6.91 22.99
N SER A 21 2.32 -6.39 21.85
CA SER A 21 3.64 -5.76 21.68
C SER A 21 3.83 -4.54 22.58
N ARG A 22 2.78 -3.74 22.86
CA ARG A 22 2.88 -2.61 23.81
C ARG A 22 3.16 -3.08 25.22
N ALA A 23 2.38 -4.06 25.70
CA ALA A 23 2.57 -4.62 27.03
C ALA A 23 3.94 -5.31 27.16
N ALA A 24 4.34 -6.07 26.13
CA ALA A 24 5.66 -6.71 26.07
C ALA A 24 6.80 -5.68 26.07
N SER A 25 6.66 -4.58 25.32
CA SER A 25 7.63 -3.48 25.29
C SER A 25 7.82 -2.84 26.66
N LEU A 26 6.72 -2.52 27.36
CA LEU A 26 6.79 -1.98 28.72
C LEU A 26 7.45 -2.96 29.70
N GLN A 27 7.07 -4.23 29.64
CA GLN A 27 7.66 -5.27 30.49
C GLN A 27 9.16 -5.45 30.22
N ALA A 28 9.60 -5.41 28.96
CA ALA A 28 11.02 -5.49 28.59
C ALA A 28 11.83 -4.30 29.14
N LEU A 29 11.18 -3.16 29.36
CA LEU A 29 11.75 -1.97 30.01
C LEU A 29 11.68 -2.02 31.55
N GLY A 30 11.12 -3.08 32.14
CA GLY A 30 10.90 -3.20 33.58
C GLY A 30 9.75 -2.32 34.09
N ILE A 31 8.84 -1.91 33.20
CA ILE A 31 7.70 -1.05 33.51
C ILE A 31 6.43 -1.90 33.57
N GLU A 32 5.61 -1.71 34.61
CA GLU A 32 4.32 -2.39 34.71
C GLU A 32 3.39 -1.92 33.58
N PRO A 33 2.78 -2.82 32.78
CA PRO A 33 2.02 -2.48 31.59
C PRO A 33 0.62 -1.94 31.95
N THR A 34 0.58 -0.71 32.44
CA THR A 34 -0.64 0.05 32.72
C THR A 34 -0.75 1.22 31.75
N VAL A 35 -1.97 1.70 31.50
CA VAL A 35 -2.19 2.85 30.60
C VAL A 35 -1.47 4.11 31.09
N ALA A 36 -1.45 4.35 32.40
CA ALA A 36 -0.77 5.51 32.98
C ALA A 36 0.76 5.47 32.76
N ASN A 37 1.37 4.29 32.93
CA ASN A 37 2.80 4.10 32.69
C ASN A 37 3.13 4.20 31.19
N MET A 38 2.27 3.64 30.34
CA MET A 38 2.40 3.74 28.89
C MET A 38 2.37 5.20 28.43
N ASP A 39 1.32 5.94 28.81
CA ASP A 39 1.15 7.34 28.42
C ASP A 39 2.35 8.19 28.86
N THR A 40 2.80 8.02 30.11
CA THR A 40 3.97 8.74 30.65
C THR A 40 5.25 8.40 29.88
N TYR A 41 5.46 7.12 29.57
CA TYR A 41 6.65 6.67 28.84
C TYR A 41 6.66 7.15 27.38
N LEU A 42 5.49 7.12 26.72
CA LEU A 42 5.32 7.60 25.35
C LEU A 42 5.54 9.13 25.27
N GLU A 43 4.96 9.91 26.19
CA GLU A 43 5.20 11.36 26.27
C GLU A 43 6.70 11.67 26.48
N THR A 44 7.35 10.97 27.40
CA THR A 44 8.78 11.15 27.69
C THR A 44 9.62 10.83 26.45
N THR A 45 9.37 9.69 25.82
CA THR A 45 10.11 9.26 24.63
C THR A 45 9.90 10.21 23.46
N TRP A 46 8.67 10.68 23.26
CA TRP A 46 8.38 11.69 22.24
C TRP A 46 9.19 12.96 22.48
N ASN A 47 9.15 13.52 23.69
CA ASN A 47 9.76 14.81 23.99
C ASN A 47 11.29 14.76 24.09
N ASP A 48 11.87 13.59 24.37
CA ASP A 48 13.31 13.35 24.28
C ASP A 48 13.81 13.53 22.84
N ILE A 49 13.04 13.05 21.87
CA ILE A 49 13.41 12.98 20.45
C ILE A 49 13.02 14.27 19.73
N ILE A 50 11.73 14.64 19.81
CA ILE A 50 11.13 15.73 19.06
C ILE A 50 11.44 17.07 19.72
N LYS A 51 12.06 17.98 18.97
CA LYS A 51 12.31 19.35 19.38
C LYS A 51 11.13 20.26 19.03
N PRO A 52 10.98 21.41 19.70
CA PRO A 52 9.82 22.30 19.46
C PRO A 52 9.64 22.75 18.00
N ASP A 53 10.73 22.84 17.23
CA ASP A 53 10.77 23.27 15.83
C ASP A 53 10.70 22.12 14.81
N ASP A 54 10.74 20.86 15.27
CA ASP A 54 10.57 19.69 14.41
C ASP A 54 9.13 19.58 13.90
N THR A 55 8.95 18.89 12.77
CA THR A 55 7.62 18.57 12.23
C THR A 55 7.36 17.09 12.29
N VAL A 56 6.19 16.69 12.79
CA VAL A 56 5.75 15.31 12.87
C VAL A 56 4.48 15.12 12.06
N TYR A 57 4.55 14.20 11.10
CA TYR A 57 3.39 13.69 10.37
C TYR A 57 2.74 12.61 11.24
N PHE A 58 1.62 12.94 11.87
CA PHE A 58 0.93 12.05 12.78
C PHE A 58 -0.23 11.36 12.07
N LEU A 59 -0.11 10.07 11.78
CA LEU A 59 -1.06 9.34 10.93
C LEU A 59 -2.31 8.85 11.68
N GLY A 60 -2.79 9.61 12.66
CA GLY A 60 -4.07 9.39 13.32
C GLY A 60 -4.05 8.51 14.56
N ASP A 61 -5.20 8.47 15.22
CA ASP A 61 -5.48 7.79 16.47
C ASP A 61 -4.54 8.20 17.61
N LEU A 62 -4.62 9.49 17.98
CA LEU A 62 -3.85 10.04 19.09
C LEU A 62 -4.14 9.30 20.40
N GLY A 63 -5.43 9.04 20.66
CA GLY A 63 -5.87 8.48 21.92
C GLY A 63 -7.39 8.49 22.11
N MET A 64 -7.82 7.94 23.24
CA MET A 64 -9.23 7.83 23.61
C MET A 64 -9.62 8.95 24.59
N PHE A 65 -10.17 10.04 24.06
CA PHE A 65 -10.53 11.21 24.86
C PHE A 65 -12.03 11.44 24.90
N ARG A 66 -12.61 11.41 26.11
CA ARG A 66 -14.03 11.73 26.32
C ARG A 66 -14.30 13.21 26.19
N LYS A 67 -13.38 14.05 26.64
CA LYS A 67 -13.51 15.51 26.59
C LYS A 67 -12.54 16.08 25.57
N LYS A 68 -13.04 17.05 24.81
CA LYS A 68 -12.25 17.83 23.87
C LYS A 68 -11.01 18.48 24.50
N GLN A 69 -11.14 18.95 25.74
CA GLN A 69 -10.03 19.59 26.43
C GLN A 69 -8.89 18.62 26.74
N ASP A 70 -9.20 17.35 27.01
CA ASP A 70 -8.18 16.33 27.30
C ASP A 70 -7.36 16.03 26.03
N PHE A 71 -8.01 15.94 24.87
CA PHE A 71 -7.33 15.81 23.56
C PHE A 71 -6.39 17.00 23.28
N ILE A 72 -6.88 18.23 23.48
CA ILE A 72 -6.07 19.45 23.31
C ILE A 72 -4.86 19.45 24.26
N THR A 73 -5.10 19.10 25.52
CA THR A 73 -4.05 19.04 26.55
C THR A 73 -3.00 18.00 26.21
N GLN A 74 -3.41 16.84 25.68
CA GLN A 74 -2.46 15.83 25.22
C GLN A 74 -1.55 16.38 24.11
N LEU A 75 -2.11 17.04 23.09
CA LEU A 75 -1.32 17.62 22.01
C LEU A 75 -0.33 18.69 22.49
N GLN A 76 -0.74 19.52 23.46
CA GLN A 76 0.12 20.56 24.07
C GLN A 76 1.32 19.97 24.80
N ARG A 77 1.23 18.75 25.33
CA ARG A 77 2.35 18.08 26.03
C ARG A 77 3.39 17.50 25.08
N LEU A 78 3.04 17.28 23.81
CA LEU A 78 3.92 16.68 22.83
C LEU A 78 4.64 17.80 22.06
N HIS A 79 5.98 17.78 22.05
CA HIS A 79 6.78 18.75 21.30
C HIS A 79 6.56 18.66 19.77
N GLY A 80 6.97 19.71 19.07
CA GLY A 80 6.98 19.79 17.61
C GLY A 80 5.67 20.25 16.98
N HIS A 81 5.78 20.71 15.75
CA HIS A 81 4.66 20.98 14.85
C HIS A 81 4.08 19.68 14.32
N LYS A 82 2.75 19.61 14.17
CA LYS A 82 2.06 18.36 13.83
C LYS A 82 1.20 18.55 12.59
N VAL A 83 1.48 17.77 11.55
CA VAL A 83 0.58 17.56 10.40
C VAL A 83 -0.22 16.31 10.71
N PHE A 84 -1.48 16.49 11.10
CA PHE A 84 -2.27 15.42 11.70
C PHE A 84 -3.26 14.84 10.69
N PHE A 85 -3.18 13.54 10.45
CA PHE A 85 -4.15 12.81 9.64
C PHE A 85 -5.22 12.25 10.56
N LYS A 86 -6.47 12.50 10.25
CA LYS A 86 -7.59 12.07 11.08
C LYS A 86 -7.72 10.55 11.05
N GLY A 87 -7.61 9.91 12.22
CA GLY A 87 -7.99 8.51 12.41
C GLY A 87 -9.45 8.32 12.80
N ASN A 88 -9.88 7.07 13.02
CA ASN A 88 -11.26 6.78 13.42
C ASN A 88 -11.56 7.15 14.87
N HIS A 89 -10.55 7.23 15.74
CA HIS A 89 -10.70 7.66 17.12
C HIS A 89 -10.57 9.17 17.31
N ASP A 90 -10.13 9.90 16.28
CA ASP A 90 -10.00 11.35 16.34
C ASP A 90 -11.29 12.04 15.87
N HIS A 91 -12.01 12.65 16.81
CA HIS A 91 -13.26 13.33 16.46
C HIS A 91 -13.02 14.68 15.76
N SER A 92 -13.82 14.98 14.73
CA SER A 92 -13.66 16.20 13.93
C SER A 92 -13.80 17.49 14.74
N ASP A 93 -14.61 17.50 15.79
CA ASP A 93 -14.78 18.67 16.67
C ASP A 93 -13.57 18.87 17.60
N GLN A 94 -12.90 17.79 18.01
CA GLN A 94 -11.64 17.83 18.75
C GLN A 94 -10.53 18.43 17.91
N LEU A 95 -10.32 17.90 16.71
CA LEU A 95 -9.32 18.40 15.76
C LEU A 95 -9.55 19.87 15.39
N LYS A 96 -10.81 20.26 15.12
CA LYS A 96 -11.17 21.66 14.82
C LYS A 96 -10.90 22.61 15.99
N ALA A 97 -11.02 22.15 17.23
CA ALA A 97 -10.71 22.97 18.39
C ALA A 97 -9.20 23.04 18.64
N ALA A 98 -8.50 21.91 18.55
CA ALA A 98 -7.04 21.88 18.67
C ALA A 98 -6.35 22.77 17.64
N LEU A 99 -6.82 22.80 16.39
CA LEU A 99 -6.24 23.63 15.32
C LEU A 99 -6.37 25.15 15.60
N LYS A 100 -7.28 25.56 16.49
CA LYS A 100 -7.43 26.97 16.89
C LYS A 100 -6.50 27.36 18.04
N GLU A 101 -5.89 26.38 18.69
CA GLU A 101 -5.03 26.56 19.85
C GLU A 101 -3.57 26.38 19.43
N GLU A 102 -2.85 27.48 19.17
CA GLU A 102 -1.46 27.47 18.67
C GLU A 102 -0.52 26.62 19.55
N THR A 103 -0.79 26.57 20.86
CA THR A 103 -0.03 25.81 21.86
C THR A 103 -0.06 24.29 21.63
N THR A 104 -1.00 23.77 20.84
CA THR A 104 -1.04 22.34 20.47
C THR A 104 0.06 21.97 19.48
N GLY A 105 0.65 22.95 18.80
CA GLY A 105 1.56 22.74 17.68
C GLY A 105 0.88 22.11 16.45
N LEU A 106 -0.45 21.98 16.44
CA LEU A 106 -1.19 21.43 15.30
C LEU A 106 -1.24 22.46 14.17
N VAL A 107 -0.53 22.20 13.07
CA VAL A 107 -0.41 23.15 11.95
C VAL A 107 -1.35 22.82 10.79
N GLU A 108 -1.70 21.55 10.64
CA GLU A 108 -2.56 21.07 9.55
C GLU A 108 -3.36 19.85 10.02
N VAL A 109 -4.62 19.76 9.58
CA VAL A 109 -5.46 18.57 9.73
C VAL A 109 -5.84 18.06 8.35
N VAL A 110 -5.41 16.83 8.04
CA VAL A 110 -5.75 16.10 6.82
C VAL A 110 -6.85 15.09 7.16
N THR A 111 -8.03 15.22 6.56
CA THR A 111 -9.18 14.36 6.91
C THR A 111 -9.22 13.03 6.17
N THR A 112 -8.40 12.86 5.14
CA THR A 112 -8.39 11.68 4.27
C THR A 112 -6.97 11.20 4.03
N ALA A 113 -6.29 11.77 3.04
CA ALA A 113 -4.95 11.39 2.65
C ALA A 113 -4.23 12.55 1.94
N LYS A 114 -2.89 12.46 1.85
CA LYS A 114 -2.05 13.48 1.23
C LYS A 114 -0.84 12.82 0.55
N ALA A 115 -0.55 13.23 -0.68
CA ALA A 115 0.71 12.89 -1.33
C ALA A 115 1.84 13.75 -0.77
N LEU A 116 2.99 13.14 -0.49
CA LEU A 116 4.19 13.79 0.01
C LEU A 116 5.41 13.21 -0.71
N LYS A 117 6.51 13.97 -0.73
CA LYS A 117 7.81 13.48 -1.17
C LYS A 117 8.74 13.37 0.04
N ILE A 118 9.15 12.16 0.39
CA ILE A 118 10.12 11.89 1.46
C ILE A 118 11.47 11.57 0.82
N ASN A 119 12.45 12.47 0.95
CA ASN A 119 13.83 12.29 0.48
C ASN A 119 13.98 11.76 -0.96
N GLY A 120 13.08 12.14 -1.87
CA GLY A 120 13.10 11.67 -3.26
C GLY A 120 11.93 10.75 -3.64
N TYR A 121 11.35 10.04 -2.67
CA TYR A 121 10.33 9.02 -2.88
C TYR A 121 8.93 9.62 -2.77
N GLN A 122 8.07 9.30 -3.74
CA GLN A 122 6.66 9.70 -3.73
C GLN A 122 5.88 8.75 -2.83
N VAL A 123 5.20 9.30 -1.82
CA VAL A 123 4.44 8.53 -0.84
C VAL A 123 3.03 9.07 -0.72
N TRP A 124 2.09 8.18 -0.42
CA TRP A 124 0.72 8.50 -0.12
C TRP A 124 0.47 8.25 1.36
N LEU A 125 0.23 9.32 2.11
CA LEU A 125 0.01 9.26 3.55
C LEU A 125 -1.49 9.23 3.86
N SER A 126 -1.92 8.30 4.70
CA SER A 126 -3.30 8.15 5.18
C SER A 126 -3.26 7.53 6.58
N HIS A 127 -4.31 7.70 7.39
CA HIS A 127 -4.45 6.85 8.58
C HIS A 127 -4.80 5.42 8.17
N TYR A 128 -5.81 5.26 7.31
CA TYR A 128 -6.26 3.97 6.83
C TYR A 128 -5.27 3.37 5.82
N ALA A 129 -5.06 2.06 5.94
CA ALA A 129 -4.33 1.28 4.96
C ALA A 129 -5.09 1.22 3.62
N ILE A 130 -4.50 1.82 2.59
CA ILE A 130 -5.08 1.87 1.24
C ILE A 130 -4.07 1.25 0.29
N ASP A 131 -4.42 0.12 -0.33
CA ASP A 131 -3.63 -0.45 -1.42
C ASP A 131 -3.89 0.36 -2.70
N LEU A 132 -2.83 0.94 -3.26
CA LEU A 132 -2.91 1.76 -4.46
C LEU A 132 -2.55 0.91 -5.69
N PRO A 133 -3.31 1.00 -6.80
CA PRO A 133 -3.08 0.20 -8.01
C PRO A 133 -1.90 0.69 -8.87
N TYR A 134 -1.05 1.55 -8.31
CA TYR A 134 0.09 2.20 -8.96
C TYR A 134 1.36 1.89 -8.16
N PRO A 135 2.55 2.03 -8.77
CA PRO A 135 3.81 1.80 -8.06
C PRO A 135 4.14 2.96 -7.10
N ILE A 136 3.27 3.18 -6.12
CA ILE A 136 3.30 4.25 -5.13
C ILE A 136 3.31 3.62 -3.75
N LEU A 137 4.17 4.13 -2.88
CA LEU A 137 4.23 3.72 -1.49
C LEU A 137 3.07 4.33 -0.71
N SER A 138 2.19 3.50 -0.16
CA SER A 138 1.12 3.86 0.75
C SER A 138 1.60 3.69 2.18
N ILE A 139 1.78 4.80 2.89
CA ILE A 139 2.21 4.82 4.28
C ILE A 139 1.00 5.08 5.17
N HIS A 140 0.78 4.19 6.13
CA HIS A 140 -0.44 4.19 6.92
C HIS A 140 -0.22 3.74 8.36
N GLY A 141 -1.27 3.87 9.17
CA GLY A 141 -1.39 3.26 10.49
C GLY A 141 -2.58 2.30 10.54
N HIS A 142 -3.44 2.47 11.54
CA HIS A 142 -4.76 1.85 11.73
C HIS A 142 -4.78 0.34 11.97
N ILE A 143 -3.86 -0.42 11.39
CA ILE A 143 -3.89 -1.89 11.39
C ILE A 143 -3.02 -2.51 12.50
N HIS A 144 -2.38 -1.68 13.33
CA HIS A 144 -1.64 -2.12 14.51
C HIS A 144 -0.53 -3.12 14.18
N GLU A 145 -0.52 -4.28 14.85
CA GLU A 145 0.46 -5.36 14.64
C GLU A 145 0.27 -6.11 13.31
N ALA A 146 -0.86 -5.89 12.61
CA ALA A 146 -1.10 -6.55 11.35
C ALA A 146 -0.21 -5.98 10.23
N GLU A 147 0.10 -6.82 9.25
CA GLU A 147 0.92 -6.43 8.10
C GLU A 147 0.29 -6.95 6.80
N TYR A 148 0.17 -6.07 5.82
CA TYR A 148 -0.18 -6.49 4.46
C TYR A 148 1.06 -7.02 3.75
N GLN A 149 0.90 -8.13 3.03
CA GLN A 149 1.96 -8.75 2.23
C GLN A 149 2.14 -8.06 0.86
N ARG A 150 2.08 -6.72 0.85
CA ARG A 150 2.19 -5.88 -0.35
C ARG A 150 3.35 -4.92 -0.18
N ALA A 151 4.31 -4.95 -1.11
CA ALA A 151 5.51 -4.11 -1.02
C ALA A 151 5.17 -2.61 -0.92
N GLY A 152 4.10 -2.17 -1.59
CA GLY A 152 3.59 -0.80 -1.56
C GLY A 152 3.03 -0.34 -0.21
N MET A 153 2.71 -1.24 0.71
CA MET A 153 2.03 -0.87 1.97
C MET A 153 3.01 -0.84 3.14
N VAL A 154 3.21 0.34 3.70
CA VAL A 154 4.13 0.58 4.82
C VAL A 154 3.34 0.96 6.06
N ASN A 155 3.26 0.01 6.99
CA ASN A 155 2.63 0.23 8.27
C ASN A 155 3.57 0.96 9.24
N LEU A 156 3.10 2.07 9.80
CA LEU A 156 3.76 2.89 10.81
C LEU A 156 2.89 3.07 12.07
N SER A 157 1.89 2.21 12.27
CA SER A 157 1.31 2.03 13.60
C SER A 157 2.43 1.79 14.62
N LEU A 158 2.30 2.37 15.80
CA LEU A 158 3.28 2.21 16.88
C LEU A 158 3.64 0.73 17.14
N ASP A 159 2.68 -0.17 16.92
CA ASP A 159 2.78 -1.62 17.15
C ASP A 159 3.27 -2.43 15.95
N SER A 160 3.42 -1.77 14.79
CA SER A 160 3.87 -2.43 13.56
C SER A 160 5.24 -3.07 13.75
N ALA A 161 5.52 -4.12 12.98
CA ALA A 161 6.79 -4.82 13.06
C ALA A 161 7.98 -3.87 12.86
N LEU A 162 7.84 -2.89 11.95
CA LEU A 162 8.84 -1.87 11.69
C LEU A 162 9.06 -0.95 12.90
N MET A 163 8.00 -0.44 13.51
CA MET A 163 8.11 0.50 14.65
C MET A 163 8.54 -0.20 15.95
N GLN A 164 8.37 -1.52 16.07
CA GLN A 164 8.88 -2.30 17.20
C GLN A 164 10.39 -2.61 17.12
N THR A 165 11.08 -2.26 16.02
CA THR A 165 12.55 -2.39 15.92
C THR A 165 13.34 -1.27 16.59
N ARG A 166 12.64 -0.26 17.12
CA ARG A 166 13.21 0.98 17.70
C ARG A 166 12.73 1.17 19.13
N ARG A 167 13.26 2.19 19.82
CA ARG A 167 12.79 2.57 21.16
C ARG A 167 11.27 2.73 21.11
N PHE A 168 10.56 2.01 21.98
CA PHE A 168 9.10 2.04 22.01
C PHE A 168 8.59 3.49 22.15
N GLY A 169 7.67 3.90 21.26
CA GLY A 169 7.15 5.28 21.23
C GLY A 169 7.98 6.29 20.46
N ALA A 170 9.13 5.90 19.88
CA ALA A 170 9.96 6.80 19.10
C ALA A 170 9.41 7.02 17.68
N PRO A 171 9.09 8.27 17.28
CA PRO A 171 8.79 8.58 15.89
C PRO A 171 9.97 8.24 14.97
N ILE A 172 9.70 7.82 13.74
CA ILE A 172 10.76 7.56 12.75
C ILE A 172 11.04 8.82 11.95
N SER A 173 12.32 9.21 11.84
CA SER A 173 12.69 10.34 10.99
C SER A 173 12.57 9.97 9.51
N PHE A 174 12.41 10.98 8.65
CA PHE A 174 12.39 10.75 7.20
C PHE A 174 13.68 10.09 6.70
N ASP A 175 14.83 10.45 7.27
CA ASP A 175 16.12 9.86 6.93
C ASP A 175 16.20 8.38 7.30
N GLU A 176 15.73 8.00 8.49
CA GLU A 176 15.68 6.59 8.91
C GLU A 176 14.65 5.76 8.14
N LEU A 177 13.55 6.37 7.69
CA LEU A 177 12.52 5.71 6.90
C LEU A 177 12.99 5.48 5.44
N THR A 178 13.86 6.34 4.93
CA THR A 178 14.29 6.36 3.52
C THR A 178 14.81 5.02 3.01
N PRO A 179 15.69 4.27 3.71
CA PRO A 179 16.15 2.96 3.26
C PRO A 179 15.02 1.95 3.06
N VAL A 180 14.01 1.96 3.95
CA VAL A 180 12.84 1.08 3.86
C VAL A 180 11.99 1.43 2.63
N LEU A 181 11.80 2.73 2.39
CA LEU A 181 11.07 3.20 1.19
C LEU A 181 11.81 2.83 -0.09
N ALA A 182 13.15 2.95 -0.10
CA ALA A 182 13.97 2.61 -1.26
C ALA A 182 13.87 1.12 -1.63
N GLU A 183 14.01 0.23 -0.65
CA GLU A 183 13.89 -1.22 -0.85
C GLU A 183 12.51 -1.62 -1.38
N ARG A 184 11.45 -1.06 -0.77
CA ARG A 184 10.07 -1.33 -1.17
C ARG A 184 9.76 -0.77 -2.56
N GLN A 185 10.23 0.44 -2.88
CA GLN A 185 10.08 1.03 -4.21
C GLN A 185 10.73 0.14 -5.29
N ALA A 186 11.96 -0.32 -5.06
CA ALA A 186 12.64 -1.23 -5.99
C ALA A 186 11.87 -2.54 -6.19
N THR A 187 11.30 -3.09 -5.12
CA THR A 187 10.46 -4.30 -5.19
C THR A 187 9.20 -4.07 -6.01
N ILE A 188 8.51 -2.94 -5.79
CA ILE A 188 7.32 -2.56 -6.55
C ILE A 188 7.65 -2.37 -8.03
N GLU A 189 8.76 -1.69 -8.35
CA GLU A 189 9.19 -1.46 -9.73
C GLU A 189 9.51 -2.77 -10.45
N ALA A 190 10.14 -3.73 -9.78
CA ALA A 190 10.38 -5.06 -10.33
C ALA A 190 9.06 -5.80 -10.64
N ILE A 191 8.11 -5.80 -9.70
CA ILE A 191 6.78 -6.41 -9.91
C ILE A 191 6.05 -5.72 -11.07
N TYR A 192 6.08 -4.38 -11.10
CA TYR A 192 5.39 -3.60 -12.12
C TYR A 192 6.01 -3.75 -13.51
N ALA A 193 7.31 -3.99 -13.60
CA ALA A 193 7.99 -4.31 -14.85
C ALA A 193 7.46 -5.64 -15.44
N VAL A 194 7.34 -6.69 -14.62
CA VAL A 194 6.76 -7.99 -15.01
C VAL A 194 5.31 -7.82 -15.44
N GLU A 195 4.48 -7.13 -14.65
CA GLU A 195 3.10 -6.86 -15.02
C GLU A 195 2.98 -6.07 -16.33
N SER A 196 3.84 -5.07 -16.52
CA SER A 196 3.86 -4.25 -17.73
C SER A 196 4.27 -5.05 -18.94
N GLU A 197 5.23 -5.98 -18.80
CA GLU A 197 5.62 -6.92 -19.84
C GLU A 197 4.47 -7.86 -20.19
N ASN A 198 3.82 -8.47 -19.19
CA ASN A 198 2.67 -9.35 -19.39
C ASN A 198 1.49 -8.59 -20.04
N LYS A 199 1.19 -7.35 -19.62
CA LYS A 199 0.18 -6.47 -20.25
C LYS A 199 0.58 -6.04 -21.67
N ARG A 200 1.87 -5.84 -21.95
CA ARG A 200 2.37 -5.55 -23.31
C ARG A 200 2.23 -6.79 -24.19
N PHE A 201 2.53 -7.98 -23.67
CA PHE A 201 2.33 -9.24 -24.37
C PHE A 201 0.85 -9.46 -24.67
N ASP A 202 -0.03 -9.34 -23.69
CA ASP A 202 -1.49 -9.42 -23.86
C ASP A 202 -1.98 -8.42 -24.92
N ARG A 203 -1.57 -7.14 -24.83
CA ARG A 203 -1.87 -6.14 -25.88
C ARG A 203 -1.21 -6.44 -27.22
N SER A 204 -0.07 -7.13 -27.27
CA SER A 204 0.59 -7.49 -28.53
C SER A 204 -0.16 -8.64 -29.22
N ILE A 205 -0.69 -9.58 -28.44
CA ILE A 205 -1.66 -10.57 -28.90
C ILE A 205 -2.92 -9.83 -29.37
N GLU A 206 -3.42 -8.86 -28.59
CA GLU A 206 -4.58 -8.04 -28.97
C GLU A 206 -4.37 -7.23 -30.26
N ARG A 207 -3.17 -6.65 -30.45
CA ARG A 207 -2.84 -5.77 -31.57
C ARG A 207 -2.41 -6.53 -32.82
N ALA A 208 -1.83 -7.72 -32.68
CA ALA A 208 -1.72 -8.67 -33.79
C ALA A 208 -3.10 -8.89 -34.44
N PHE A 209 -4.21 -8.80 -33.68
CA PHE A 209 -5.56 -8.84 -34.26
C PHE A 209 -5.94 -7.65 -35.18
N GLY A 210 -5.15 -6.58 -35.25
CA GLY A 210 -5.46 -5.37 -36.05
C GLY A 210 -4.78 -5.27 -37.42
N GLU A 211 -3.56 -5.79 -37.58
CA GLU A 211 -2.79 -5.65 -38.83
C GLU A 211 -1.96 -6.90 -39.21
N THR A 212 -1.85 -7.93 -38.36
CA THR A 212 -1.09 -9.16 -38.67
C THR A 212 -1.62 -10.35 -37.87
N ILE A 213 -2.51 -11.14 -38.48
CA ILE A 213 -3.39 -12.05 -37.76
C ILE A 213 -2.63 -13.23 -37.12
N THR A 214 -2.70 -13.40 -35.80
CA THR A 214 -2.38 -14.68 -35.14
C THR A 214 -3.56 -15.64 -35.33
N ILE A 215 -3.28 -16.85 -35.84
CA ILE A 215 -4.24 -17.85 -36.36
C ILE A 215 -5.32 -18.30 -35.36
N ASN A 216 -5.24 -17.92 -34.08
CA ASN A 216 -6.23 -18.27 -33.06
C ASN A 216 -6.71 -17.00 -32.37
N LYS A 217 -7.86 -16.47 -32.80
CA LYS A 217 -8.60 -15.49 -31.99
C LYS A 217 -9.13 -16.25 -30.77
N PRO A 218 -8.68 -15.93 -29.55
CA PRO A 218 -9.11 -16.67 -28.36
C PRO A 218 -10.63 -16.56 -28.23
N THR A 219 -11.33 -17.68 -28.09
CA THR A 219 -12.75 -17.68 -27.71
C THR A 219 -12.92 -16.94 -26.36
N PRO A 220 -14.14 -16.53 -25.96
CA PRO A 220 -14.38 -15.99 -24.61
C PRO A 220 -13.74 -16.82 -23.49
N GLU A 221 -13.76 -18.15 -23.64
CA GLU A 221 -13.15 -19.11 -22.72
C GLU A 221 -11.62 -19.00 -22.75
N GLN A 222 -11.00 -18.97 -23.94
CA GLN A 222 -9.55 -18.82 -24.06
C GLN A 222 -9.05 -17.45 -23.58
N ARG A 223 -9.88 -16.38 -23.65
CA ARG A 223 -9.58 -15.08 -23.04
C ARG A 223 -9.60 -15.15 -21.51
N HIS A 224 -10.55 -15.90 -20.96
CA HIS A 224 -10.60 -16.14 -19.52
C HIS A 224 -9.41 -16.98 -19.06
N GLU A 225 -9.06 -18.04 -19.79
CA GLU A 225 -7.87 -18.86 -19.53
C GLU A 225 -6.56 -18.05 -19.65
N LEU A 226 -6.47 -17.14 -20.61
CA LEU A 226 -5.31 -16.24 -20.76
C LEU A 226 -5.22 -15.24 -19.59
N ALA A 227 -6.35 -14.68 -19.15
CA ALA A 227 -6.39 -13.81 -17.97
C ALA A 227 -5.98 -14.56 -16.69
N LEU A 228 -6.46 -15.79 -16.52
CA LEU A 228 -6.07 -16.68 -15.42
C LEU A 228 -4.57 -17.04 -15.48
N LEU A 229 -4.03 -17.25 -16.69
CA LEU A 229 -2.60 -17.48 -16.90
C LEU A 229 -1.80 -16.24 -16.52
N VAL A 230 -2.20 -15.04 -16.95
CA VAL A 230 -1.52 -13.79 -16.58
C VAL A 230 -1.55 -13.58 -15.06
N GLU A 231 -2.68 -13.83 -14.41
CA GLU A 231 -2.80 -13.77 -12.94
C GLU A 231 -1.85 -14.78 -12.26
N TYR A 232 -1.81 -16.02 -12.75
CA TYR A 232 -0.89 -17.05 -12.27
C TYR A 232 0.58 -16.65 -12.45
N LEU A 233 0.96 -16.13 -13.62
CA LEU A 233 2.34 -15.71 -13.92
C LEU A 233 2.77 -14.57 -12.99
N ASN A 234 1.92 -13.56 -12.82
CA ASN A 234 2.18 -12.46 -11.88
C ASN A 234 2.35 -12.97 -10.45
N ALA A 235 1.47 -13.87 -9.98
CA ALA A 235 1.54 -14.43 -8.64
C ALA A 235 2.82 -15.25 -8.37
N ASN A 236 3.44 -15.78 -9.42
CA ASN A 236 4.65 -16.61 -9.34
C ASN A 236 5.93 -15.89 -9.82
N GLN A 237 5.87 -14.58 -10.08
CA GLN A 237 7.00 -13.79 -10.62
C GLN A 237 7.59 -14.38 -11.91
N LEU A 238 6.73 -14.95 -12.76
CA LEU A 238 7.11 -15.51 -14.05
C LEU A 238 6.70 -14.56 -15.18
N THR A 239 7.49 -14.55 -16.24
CA THR A 239 7.16 -13.89 -17.50
C THR A 239 6.62 -14.90 -18.50
N TYR A 240 5.96 -14.42 -19.55
CA TYR A 240 5.55 -15.30 -20.65
C TYR A 240 6.76 -15.93 -21.37
N ALA A 241 7.90 -15.24 -21.41
CA ALA A 241 9.14 -15.79 -21.97
C ALA A 241 9.61 -17.04 -21.22
N ASP A 242 9.45 -17.07 -19.89
CA ASP A 242 9.78 -18.25 -19.07
C ASP A 242 8.91 -19.46 -19.43
N VAL A 243 7.62 -19.22 -19.72
CA VAL A 243 6.70 -20.27 -20.18
C VAL A 243 7.11 -20.79 -21.56
N LEU A 244 7.36 -19.89 -22.51
CA LEU A 244 7.75 -20.26 -23.87
C LEU A 244 9.05 -21.06 -23.88
N ALA A 245 10.05 -20.64 -23.09
CA ALA A 245 11.31 -21.35 -22.93
C ALA A 245 11.10 -22.74 -22.31
N LYS A 246 10.28 -22.86 -21.26
CA LYS A 246 10.01 -24.14 -20.59
C LYS A 246 9.34 -25.17 -21.49
N PHE A 247 8.46 -24.74 -22.39
CA PHE A 247 7.75 -25.63 -23.32
C PHE A 247 8.38 -25.72 -24.72
N GLY A 248 9.52 -25.05 -24.94
CA GLY A 248 10.22 -25.07 -26.23
C GLY A 248 9.41 -24.43 -27.37
N ILE A 249 8.55 -23.46 -27.05
CA ILE A 249 7.72 -22.77 -28.03
C ILE A 249 8.52 -21.59 -28.60
N PRO A 250 8.82 -21.56 -29.92
CA PRO A 250 9.59 -20.47 -30.52
C PRO A 250 8.81 -19.15 -30.50
N ASN A 251 9.46 -18.07 -30.05
CA ASN A 251 8.91 -16.70 -30.02
C ASN A 251 9.49 -15.84 -31.16
N GLU A 252 9.42 -16.33 -32.39
CA GLU A 252 9.96 -15.62 -33.56
C GLU A 252 8.84 -15.03 -34.44
N PRO A 253 8.99 -13.80 -34.95
CA PRO A 253 8.04 -13.21 -35.89
C PRO A 253 7.93 -14.06 -37.16
N ARG A 254 6.76 -14.62 -37.45
CA ARG A 254 6.48 -15.35 -38.70
C ARG A 254 5.63 -14.49 -39.64
N VAL A 255 6.07 -14.35 -40.88
CA VAL A 255 5.28 -13.75 -41.96
C VAL A 255 4.32 -14.80 -42.53
N LEU A 256 3.02 -14.52 -42.54
CA LEU A 256 2.00 -15.42 -43.11
C LEU A 256 2.04 -15.42 -44.64
N SER A 257 1.75 -16.58 -45.24
CA SER A 257 1.48 -16.71 -46.67
C SER A 257 0.13 -16.09 -47.05
N ASP A 258 -0.06 -15.76 -48.33
CA ASP A 258 -1.30 -15.14 -48.79
C ASP A 258 -2.53 -16.06 -48.64
N THR A 259 -2.33 -17.38 -48.71
CA THR A 259 -3.38 -18.37 -48.44
C THR A 259 -3.78 -18.37 -46.96
N GLU A 260 -2.81 -18.31 -46.05
CA GLU A 260 -3.06 -18.21 -44.60
C GLU A 260 -3.77 -16.89 -44.29
N LYS A 261 -3.35 -15.75 -44.87
CA LYS A 261 -4.03 -14.46 -44.73
C LYS A 261 -5.51 -14.51 -45.15
N MET A 262 -5.83 -15.22 -46.24
CA MET A 262 -7.21 -15.38 -46.70
C MET A 262 -8.06 -16.19 -45.71
N THR A 263 -7.49 -17.24 -45.10
CA THR A 263 -8.21 -18.05 -44.10
C THR A 263 -8.50 -17.25 -42.83
N VAL A 264 -7.56 -16.42 -42.36
CA VAL A 264 -7.77 -15.65 -41.13
C VAL A 264 -8.56 -14.35 -41.32
N ALA A 265 -8.73 -13.90 -42.57
CA ALA A 265 -9.58 -12.76 -42.93
C ALA A 265 -11.08 -13.10 -42.96
N LEU A 266 -11.46 -14.38 -42.92
CA LEU A 266 -12.85 -14.80 -42.82
C LEU A 266 -13.40 -14.39 -41.46
N THR A 267 -14.50 -13.62 -41.45
CA THR A 267 -15.27 -13.41 -40.23
C THR A 267 -15.76 -14.74 -39.68
N GLY A 268 -16.02 -14.85 -38.37
CA GLY A 268 -16.52 -16.11 -37.77
C GLY A 268 -17.72 -16.68 -38.55
N PHE A 269 -18.61 -15.80 -39.01
CA PHE A 269 -19.74 -16.15 -39.88
C PHE A 269 -19.34 -16.72 -41.25
N GLU A 270 -18.31 -16.18 -41.90
CA GLU A 270 -17.84 -16.65 -43.21
C GLU A 270 -17.08 -17.98 -43.10
N PHE A 271 -16.33 -18.17 -42.01
CA PHE A 271 -15.65 -19.42 -41.70
C PHE A 271 -16.65 -20.56 -41.44
N GLU A 272 -17.68 -20.31 -40.62
CA GLU A 272 -18.74 -21.29 -40.33
C GLU A 272 -19.48 -21.70 -41.60
N LYS A 273 -19.76 -20.73 -42.50
CA LYS A 273 -20.43 -20.97 -43.78
C LYS A 273 -19.59 -21.78 -44.77
N GLN A 274 -18.28 -21.56 -44.81
CA GLN A 274 -17.38 -22.27 -45.73
C GLN A 274 -17.00 -23.67 -45.25
N THR A 275 -16.87 -23.86 -43.94
CA THR A 275 -16.38 -25.12 -43.35
C THR A 275 -17.49 -26.02 -42.82
N GLY A 276 -18.70 -25.48 -42.62
CA GLY A 276 -19.84 -26.18 -42.03
C GLY A 276 -19.69 -26.47 -40.53
N GLN A 277 -18.65 -25.96 -39.88
CA GLN A 277 -18.43 -26.07 -38.45
C GLN A 277 -19.01 -24.83 -37.76
N SER A 278 -19.88 -24.98 -36.77
CA SER A 278 -20.41 -23.87 -35.97
C SER A 278 -19.57 -23.64 -34.72
N GLY A 279 -19.37 -22.39 -34.30
CA GLY A 279 -18.84 -22.08 -32.97
C GLY A 279 -19.73 -22.64 -31.86
N ASN A 280 -19.12 -23.09 -30.75
CA ASN A 280 -19.86 -23.63 -29.62
C ASN A 280 -20.73 -22.52 -28.99
N THR A 281 -22.05 -22.66 -29.01
CA THR A 281 -23.01 -21.62 -28.59
C THR A 281 -23.14 -21.46 -27.07
N GLY A 282 -22.18 -21.97 -26.29
CA GLY A 282 -22.19 -21.88 -24.83
C GLY A 282 -23.45 -22.50 -24.23
N GLY A 283 -23.53 -23.83 -24.23
CA GLY A 283 -24.66 -24.53 -23.62
C GLY A 283 -24.35 -25.97 -23.23
N GLN A 284 -23.75 -26.16 -22.05
CA GLN A 284 -24.20 -26.96 -20.90
C GLN A 284 -23.09 -27.00 -19.84
#